data_AF-A0A822H3E7-F1
#
_entry.id   AF-A0A822H3E7-F1
#
_cell.length_a   1.000
_cell.length_b   1.000
_cell.length_c   1.000
_cell.angle_alpha   90.00
_cell.angle_beta   90.00
_cell.angle_gamma   90.00
#
_symmetry.space_group_name_H-M   'P 1'
#
loop_
_entity.id
_entity.type
_entity.pdbx_description
1 polymer ?
#
loop_
_entity_poly.entity_id
_entity_poly.type
_entity_poly.pdbx_seq_one_letter_code
_entity_poly.pdbx_strand_id
1 'polypeptide(L)'
;MEKIDQRFDGVVYFSDKSNQIMIILRNEEYLPLSACHIDNKKLFVYLDEVHARGTDLKLPLTARGIVTLGKNMNKDKLMQAVMRLRDLDYKQSVVLWGSKEISAEIAMINGIKLDEISSKHVITWVTYNTIQKNENDL
;
A
#
# COMPACT_ATOMS: atom_id res chain seq x y z
N MET A 1 1.14 19.68 -5.66
CA MET A 1 1.84 18.45 -5.26
C MET A 1 2.68 18.77 -4.04
N GLU A 2 2.41 18.10 -2.92
CA GLU A 2 3.26 18.18 -1.73
C GLU A 2 4.70 17.79 -2.11
N LYS A 3 5.70 18.48 -1.56
CA LYS A 3 7.09 18.30 -1.99
C LYS A 3 7.56 16.89 -1.64
N ILE A 4 7.98 16.13 -2.65
CA ILE A 4 8.62 14.82 -2.50
C ILE A 4 9.88 14.98 -1.64
N ASP A 5 10.01 14.16 -0.60
CA ASP A 5 11.21 14.05 0.26
C ASP A 5 12.48 14.03 -0.60
N GLN A 6 13.48 14.85 -0.25
CA GLN A 6 14.74 15.01 -1.00
C GLN A 6 15.45 13.70 -1.33
N ARG A 7 15.16 12.61 -0.62
CA ARG A 7 15.71 11.27 -0.89
C ARG A 7 15.22 10.63 -2.20
N PHE A 8 14.11 11.10 -2.77
CA PHE A 8 13.53 10.53 -3.99
C PHE A 8 13.65 11.49 -5.17
N ASP A 9 14.04 10.99 -6.34
CA ASP A 9 14.22 11.74 -7.58
C ASP A 9 12.97 11.72 -8.49
N GLY A 10 11.98 10.87 -8.17
CA GLY A 10 10.71 10.79 -8.88
C GLY A 10 9.67 9.88 -8.22
N VAL A 11 8.46 9.90 -8.77
CA VAL A 11 7.33 9.06 -8.33
C VAL A 11 6.93 8.12 -9.45
N VAL A 12 6.91 6.83 -9.16
CA VAL A 12 6.36 5.77 -10.00
C VAL A 12 4.86 5.69 -9.71
N TYR A 13 4.05 5.71 -10.76
CA TYR A 13 2.60 5.57 -10.67
C TYR A 13 2.05 4.85 -11.90
N PHE A 14 0.83 4.33 -11.81
CA PHE A 14 0.13 3.81 -12.98
C PHE A 14 -0.65 4.95 -13.66
N SER A 15 -0.48 5.12 -14.97
CA SER A 15 -1.15 6.17 -15.73
C SER A 15 -2.35 5.61 -16.50
N ASP A 16 -3.56 6.00 -16.11
CA ASP A 16 -4.81 5.59 -16.77
C ASP A 16 -4.87 6.03 -18.23
N LYS A 17 -4.26 7.18 -18.55
CA LYS A 17 -4.23 7.73 -19.92
C LYS A 17 -3.44 6.84 -20.87
N SER A 18 -2.38 6.22 -20.38
CA SER A 18 -1.45 5.42 -21.20
C SER A 18 -1.49 3.93 -20.86
N ASN A 19 -2.30 3.51 -19.88
CA ASN A 19 -2.44 2.15 -19.38
C ASN A 19 -1.09 1.46 -19.10
N GLN A 20 -0.14 2.20 -18.52
CA GLN A 20 1.23 1.73 -18.26
C GLN A 20 1.83 2.42 -17.02
N ILE A 21 2.92 1.84 -16.51
CA ILE A 21 3.69 2.42 -15.41
C ILE A 21 4.51 3.61 -15.93
N MET A 22 4.29 4.77 -15.32
CA MET A 22 4.98 6.00 -15.62
C MET A 22 5.76 6.48 -14.41
N ILE A 23 6.76 7.32 -14.68
CA ILE A 23 7.47 8.08 -13.67
C ILE A 23 7.23 9.56 -13.95
N ILE A 24 6.95 10.32 -12.89
CA ILE A 24 7.09 11.77 -12.87
C ILE A 24 8.35 12.12 -12.08
N LEU A 25 9.29 12.80 -12.74
CA LEU A 25 10.54 13.26 -12.13
C LEU A 25 10.36 14.62 -11.44
N ARG A 26 11.32 15.00 -10.60
CA ARG A 26 11.32 16.31 -9.92
C ARG A 26 11.30 17.52 -10.85
N ASN A 27 11.84 17.38 -12.05
CA ASN A 27 11.84 18.39 -13.12
C ASN A 27 10.53 18.39 -13.92
N GLU A 28 9.48 17.70 -13.44
CA GLU A 28 8.18 17.56 -14.09
C GLU A 28 8.22 16.82 -15.44
N GLU A 29 9.29 16.07 -15.70
CA GLU A 29 9.39 15.19 -16.86
C GLU A 29 8.64 13.88 -16.61
N TYR A 30 7.92 13.41 -17.64
CA TYR A 30 7.16 12.17 -17.63
C TYR A 30 7.78 11.17 -18.59
N LEU A 31 8.04 9.96 -18.10
CA LEU A 31 8.59 8.88 -18.92
C LEU A 31 8.07 7.51 -18.47
N PRO A 32 8.01 6.52 -19.38
CA PRO A 32 7.75 5.13 -19.00
C PRO A 32 8.83 4.61 -18.05
N LEU A 33 8.46 3.74 -17.10
CA LEU A 33 9.44 3.09 -16.20
C LEU A 33 10.55 2.37 -16.98
N SER A 34 10.22 1.78 -18.13
CA SER A 34 11.19 1.08 -19.00
C SER A 34 12.27 1.99 -19.60
N ALA A 35 12.04 3.30 -19.67
CA ALA A 35 13.00 4.29 -20.17
C ALA A 35 13.78 4.99 -19.04
N CYS A 36 13.48 4.66 -17.78
CA CYS A 36 14.09 5.30 -16.63
C CYS A 36 15.38 4.61 -16.20
N HIS A 37 16.43 5.41 -15.98
CA HIS A 37 17.75 4.95 -15.56
C HIS A 37 18.06 5.31 -14.09
N ILE A 38 17.08 5.80 -13.34
CA ILE A 38 17.23 6.16 -11.93
C ILE A 38 17.19 4.88 -11.10
N ASP A 39 18.06 4.79 -10.08
CA ASP A 39 18.03 3.69 -9.11
C ASP A 39 16.65 3.62 -8.43
N ASN A 40 16.02 2.44 -8.44
CA ASN A 40 14.74 2.18 -7.78
C ASN A 40 14.70 2.63 -6.32
N LYS A 41 15.84 2.67 -5.62
CA LYS A 41 15.93 3.18 -4.23
C LYS A 41 15.62 4.67 -4.11
N LYS A 42 15.74 5.42 -5.20
CA LYS A 42 15.43 6.85 -5.29
C LYS A 42 14.06 7.12 -5.90
N LEU A 43 13.23 6.09 -6.10
CA LEU A 43 11.87 6.27 -6.61
C LEU A 43 10.85 6.02 -5.50
N PHE A 44 9.89 6.92 -5.37
CA PHE A 44 8.72 6.70 -4.53
C PHE A 44 7.65 5.99 -5.36
N VAL A 45 7.09 4.90 -4.87
CA VAL A 45 6.09 4.12 -5.61
C VAL A 45 4.71 4.37 -5.03
N TYR A 46 3.78 4.83 -5.87
CA TYR A 46 2.37 4.96 -5.54
C TYR A 46 1.56 3.92 -6.33
N LEU A 47 0.78 3.12 -5.61
CA LEU A 47 -0.11 2.11 -6.18
C LEU A 47 -1.51 2.31 -5.59
N ASP A 48 -2.52 2.37 -6.46
CA ASP A 48 -3.93 2.35 -6.06
C ASP A 48 -4.55 0.95 -6.27
N GLU A 49 -5.77 0.76 -5.75
CA GLU A 49 -6.45 -0.54 -5.77
C GLU A 49 -6.87 -0.98 -7.19
N VAL A 50 -7.28 -0.03 -8.04
CA VAL A 50 -7.80 -0.32 -9.38
C VAL A 50 -6.68 -0.79 -10.32
N HIS A 51 -5.48 -0.21 -10.19
CA HIS A 51 -4.39 -0.39 -11.14
C HIS A 51 -3.27 -1.31 -10.63
N ALA A 52 -3.45 -1.95 -9.47
CA ALA A 52 -2.51 -2.93 -8.96
C ALA A 52 -2.51 -4.25 -9.76
N ARG A 53 -3.58 -4.60 -10.50
CA ARG A 53 -3.64 -5.86 -11.26
C ARG A 53 -2.72 -5.80 -12.48
N GLY A 54 -1.71 -6.66 -12.53
CA GLY A 54 -0.80 -6.82 -13.68
C GLY A 54 0.55 -6.09 -13.59
N THR A 55 0.74 -5.25 -12.56
CA THR A 55 1.95 -4.45 -12.39
C THR A 55 2.97 -5.16 -11.49
N ASP A 56 4.03 -5.75 -12.06
CA ASP A 56 5.14 -6.35 -11.31
C ASP A 56 6.30 -5.35 -11.16
N LEU A 57 6.30 -4.60 -10.06
CA LEU A 57 7.40 -3.71 -9.69
C LEU A 57 8.39 -4.42 -8.79
N LYS A 58 9.65 -4.51 -9.24
CA LYS A 58 10.77 -4.98 -8.41
C LYS A 58 11.17 -3.89 -7.41
N LEU A 59 10.54 -3.92 -6.24
CA LEU A 59 10.86 -3.04 -5.12
C LEU A 59 12.21 -3.43 -4.49
N PRO A 60 13.03 -2.47 -4.04
CA PRO A 60 14.27 -2.76 -3.32
C PRO A 60 14.04 -3.60 -2.07
N LEU A 61 15.03 -4.39 -1.65
CA LEU A 61 14.97 -5.17 -0.40
C LEU A 61 14.79 -4.27 0.84
N THR A 62 15.22 -3.01 0.77
CA THR A 62 15.08 -2.03 1.86
C THR A 62 13.78 -1.23 1.77
N ALA A 63 12.84 -1.62 0.90
CA ALA A 63 11.59 -0.91 0.73
C ALA A 63 10.74 -0.97 2.00
N ARG A 64 10.17 0.17 2.38
CA ARG A 64 9.16 0.28 3.42
C ARG A 64 7.87 0.78 2.79
N GLY A 65 6.83 -0.06 2.83
CA GLY A 65 5.52 0.30 2.32
C GLY A 65 4.62 0.88 3.39
N ILE A 66 3.64 1.67 2.95
CA ILE A 66 2.49 2.08 3.75
C ILE A 66 1.26 1.50 3.05
N VAL A 67 0.45 0.75 3.79
CA VAL A 67 -0.85 0.26 3.30
C VAL A 67 -1.93 1.05 4.01
N THR A 68 -2.77 1.73 3.24
CA THR A 68 -3.90 2.49 3.74
C THR A 68 -5.10 1.56 3.96
N LEU A 69 -5.69 1.61 5.14
CA LEU A 69 -6.84 0.82 5.55
C LEU A 69 -8.11 1.64 5.29
N GLY A 70 -8.97 1.14 4.41
CA GLY A 70 -10.31 1.69 4.18
C GLY A 70 -11.39 0.81 4.83
N LYS A 71 -12.60 1.36 4.98
CA LYS A 71 -13.75 0.69 5.63
C LYS A 71 -14.04 -0.72 5.11
N ASN A 72 -13.86 -0.93 3.80
CA ASN A 72 -14.13 -2.21 3.14
C ASN A 72 -12.88 -3.09 3.02
N MET A 73 -11.85 -2.84 3.85
CA MET A 73 -10.65 -3.67 3.88
C MET A 73 -11.00 -5.04 4.46
N ASN A 74 -10.61 -6.08 3.74
CA ASN A 74 -10.77 -7.46 4.14
C ASN A 74 -9.44 -8.21 3.99
N LYS A 75 -9.39 -9.47 4.42
CA LYS A 75 -8.17 -10.28 4.41
C LYS A 75 -7.51 -10.28 3.02
N ASP A 76 -8.27 -10.53 1.97
CA ASP A 76 -7.74 -10.70 0.61
C ASP A 76 -7.18 -9.39 0.05
N LYS A 77 -7.88 -8.26 0.27
CA LYS A 77 -7.40 -6.93 -0.14
C LYS A 77 -6.12 -6.55 0.60
N LEU A 78 -6.05 -6.80 1.90
CA LEU A 78 -4.85 -6.53 2.70
C LEU A 78 -3.69 -7.38 2.18
N MET A 79 -3.90 -8.67 1.96
CA MET A 79 -2.88 -9.57 1.41
C MET A 79 -2.42 -9.11 0.03
N GLN A 80 -3.32 -8.75 -0.88
CA GLN A 80 -2.97 -8.27 -2.22
C GLN A 80 -2.11 -7.00 -2.20
N ALA A 81 -2.37 -6.09 -1.27
CA ALA A 81 -1.58 -4.88 -1.08
C ALA A 81 -0.20 -5.19 -0.48
N VAL A 82 -0.17 -5.98 0.59
CA VAL A 82 1.05 -6.32 1.34
C VAL A 82 1.99 -7.21 0.53
N MET A 83 1.49 -8.16 -0.25
CA MET A 83 2.28 -9.07 -1.10
C MET A 83 3.02 -8.39 -2.25
N ARG A 84 2.81 -7.08 -2.47
CA ARG A 84 3.68 -6.28 -3.36
C ARG A 84 5.08 -6.12 -2.79
N LEU A 85 5.20 -6.18 -1.46
CA LEU A 85 6.46 -6.34 -0.76
C LEU A 85 6.72 -7.86 -0.65
N ARG A 86 7.47 -8.40 -1.62
CA ARG A 86 7.72 -9.84 -1.75
C ARG A 86 8.71 -10.40 -0.71
N ASP A 87 9.45 -9.53 -0.03
CA ASP A 87 10.54 -9.90 0.88
C ASP A 87 10.29 -9.40 2.33
N LEU A 88 9.03 -9.47 2.78
CA LEU A 88 8.59 -9.05 4.12
C LEU A 88 9.11 -9.94 5.26
N ASP A 89 9.48 -11.18 4.94
CA ASP A 89 10.13 -12.12 5.85
C ASP A 89 11.64 -11.88 5.98
N TYR A 90 12.20 -10.93 5.23
CA TYR A 90 13.63 -10.66 5.20
C TYR A 90 14.01 -9.22 5.55
N LYS A 91 13.78 -8.26 4.63
CA LYS A 91 14.26 -6.87 4.78
C LYS A 91 13.22 -5.80 4.46
N GLN A 92 12.13 -6.17 3.79
CA GLN A 92 11.04 -5.24 3.55
C GLN A 92 10.18 -5.12 4.80
N SER A 93 9.49 -3.98 4.94
CA SER A 93 8.58 -3.74 6.05
C SER A 93 7.35 -2.98 5.59
N VAL A 94 6.26 -3.10 6.35
CA VAL A 94 5.00 -2.44 6.07
C VAL A 94 4.48 -1.72 7.29
N VAL A 95 3.91 -0.53 7.07
CA VAL A 95 3.13 0.21 8.06
C VAL A 95 1.67 0.17 7.61
N LEU A 96 0.77 -0.16 8.53
CA LEU A 96 -0.66 -0.11 8.30
C LEU A 96 -1.17 1.25 8.80
N TRP A 97 -1.85 2.00 7.95
CA TRP A 97 -2.31 3.35 8.26
C TRP A 97 -3.81 3.46 8.03
N GLY A 98 -4.56 3.96 9.02
CA GLY A 98 -6.00 4.12 8.94
C GLY A 98 -6.44 5.46 9.52
N SER A 99 -7.66 5.87 9.18
CA SER A 99 -8.30 7.02 9.82
C SER A 99 -8.68 6.70 11.27
N LYS A 100 -9.04 7.73 12.05
CA LYS A 100 -9.52 7.56 13.44
C LYS A 100 -10.73 6.62 13.53
N GLU A 101 -11.61 6.66 12.52
CA GLU A 101 -12.77 5.78 12.43
C GLU A 101 -12.35 4.31 12.33
N ILE A 102 -11.40 4.00 11.44
CA ILE A 102 -10.85 2.65 11.28
C ILE A 102 -10.15 2.19 12.55
N SER A 103 -9.35 3.05 13.18
CA SER A 103 -8.70 2.72 14.46
C SER A 103 -9.73 2.43 15.56
N ALA A 104 -10.82 3.21 15.64
CA ALA A 104 -11.90 2.98 16.60
C ALA A 104 -12.61 1.64 16.37
N GLU A 105 -12.87 1.28 15.11
CA GLU A 105 -13.48 0.02 14.73
C GLU A 105 -12.59 -1.19 15.11
N ILE A 106 -11.29 -1.10 14.81
CA ILE A 106 -10.30 -2.12 15.19
C ILE A 106 -10.26 -2.28 16.73
N ALA A 107 -10.19 -1.17 17.46
CA ALA A 107 -10.16 -1.20 18.93
C ALA A 107 -11.43 -1.83 19.52
N MET A 108 -12.60 -1.46 18.99
CA MET A 108 -13.90 -1.99 19.42
C MET A 108 -13.99 -3.50 19.23
N ILE A 109 -13.63 -4.01 18.05
CA ILE A 109 -13.70 -5.45 17.74
C ILE A 109 -12.72 -6.27 18.57
N ASN A 110 -11.56 -5.69 18.92
CA ASN A 110 -10.56 -6.36 19.74
C ASN A 110 -10.76 -6.14 21.26
N GLY A 111 -11.66 -5.26 21.67
CA GLY A 111 -11.90 -4.92 23.08
C GLY A 111 -10.72 -4.23 23.77
N ILE A 112 -9.99 -3.38 23.04
CA ILE A 112 -8.75 -2.71 23.49
C ILE A 112 -8.83 -1.20 23.36
N LYS A 113 -7.83 -0.47 23.85
CA LYS A 113 -7.69 0.97 23.64
C LYS A 113 -7.00 1.29 22.31
N LEU A 114 -7.17 2.53 21.84
CA LEU A 114 -6.60 3.00 20.55
C LEU A 114 -5.07 2.95 20.52
N ASP A 115 -4.41 3.23 21.64
CA ASP A 115 -2.96 3.24 21.80
C ASP A 115 -2.34 1.82 21.92
N GLU A 116 -3.19 0.80 22.10
CA GLU A 116 -2.80 -0.61 22.18
C GLU A 116 -2.91 -1.32 20.81
N ILE A 117 -3.35 -0.62 19.75
CA ILE A 117 -3.50 -1.19 18.42
C ILE A 117 -2.13 -1.62 17.87
N SER A 118 -2.08 -2.85 17.37
CA SER A 118 -0.92 -3.44 16.71
C SER A 118 -1.36 -4.12 15.42
N SER A 119 -0.40 -4.56 14.61
CA SER A 119 -0.67 -5.30 13.37
C SER A 119 -1.53 -6.55 13.61
N LYS A 120 -1.40 -7.22 14.77
CA LYS A 120 -2.25 -8.36 15.15
C LYS A 120 -3.73 -7.97 15.19
N HIS A 121 -4.06 -6.82 15.78
CA HIS A 121 -5.43 -6.34 15.91
C HIS A 121 -6.03 -5.97 14.55
N VAL A 122 -5.21 -5.45 13.62
CA VAL A 122 -5.62 -5.21 12.23
C VAL A 122 -5.93 -6.54 11.52
N ILE A 123 -5.10 -7.57 11.73
CA ILE A 123 -5.34 -8.92 11.15
C ILE A 123 -6.66 -9.49 11.66
N THR A 124 -6.96 -9.38 12.96
CA THR A 124 -8.26 -9.78 13.53
C THR A 124 -9.41 -9.04 12.84
N TRP A 125 -9.29 -7.72 12.71
CA TRP A 125 -10.33 -6.88 12.11
C TRP A 125 -10.61 -7.23 10.64
N VAL A 126 -9.58 -7.36 9.80
CA VAL A 126 -9.80 -7.73 8.39
C VAL A 126 -10.34 -9.15 8.23
N THR A 127 -10.05 -10.05 9.19
CA THR A 127 -10.61 -11.40 9.24
C THR A 127 -12.10 -11.37 9.59
N TYR A 128 -12.47 -10.57 10.59
CA TYR A 128 -13.87 -10.31 10.94
C TYR A 128 -14.65 -9.77 9.73
N ASN A 129 -14.11 -8.75 9.05
CA ASN A 129 -14.72 -8.18 7.84
C ASN A 129 -14.89 -9.21 6.72
N THR A 130 -13.94 -10.13 6.54
CA THR A 130 -14.07 -11.22 5.57
C THR A 130 -15.23 -12.15 5.92
N ILE A 131 -15.38 -12.53 7.19
CA ILE A 131 -16.48 -13.41 7.63
C ILE A 131 -17.82 -12.71 7.39
N GLN A 132 -17.97 -11.47 7.86
CA GLN A 132 -19.20 -10.70 7.70
C GLN A 132 -19.58 -10.49 6.23
N LYS A 133 -18.59 -10.25 5.36
CA LYS A 133 -18.85 -10.15 3.92
C LYS A 133 -19.39 -11.46 3.37
N ASN A 134 -18.73 -12.58 3.67
CA ASN A 134 -19.12 -13.89 3.15
C ASN A 134 -20.51 -14.33 3.64
N GLU A 135 -20.89 -13.97 4.86
CA GLU A 135 -22.24 -14.23 5.40
C GLU A 135 -23.32 -13.42 4.70
N ASN A 136 -23.03 -12.18 4.30
CA ASN A 136 -23.98 -11.31 3.58
C ASN A 136 -24.09 -11.64 2.07
N ASP A 137 -23.10 -12.32 1.51
CA ASP A 137 -23.07 -12.75 0.11
C ASP A 137 -23.77 -14.12 -0.12
N LEU A 138 -24.27 -14.76 0.96
CA LEU A 138 -25.04 -16.01 0.97
C LEU A 138 -26.56 -15.74 0.99
#